data_AF-A0A3S2PA91-F1
#
_entry.id   AF-A0A3S2PA91-F1
#
_cell.length_a   1.000
_cell.length_b   1.000
_cell.length_c   1.000
_cell.angle_alpha   90.00
_cell.angle_beta   90.00
_cell.angle_gamma   90.00
#
_symmetry.space_group_name_H-M   'P 1'
#
loop_
_entity.id
_entity.type
_entity.pdbx_description
1 polymer ?
#
loop_
_entity_poly.entity_id
_entity_poly.type
_entity_poly.pdbx_seq_one_letter_code
_entity_poly.pdbx_strand_id
1 'polypeptide(L)'
;MAYFTRCLQALPKIDVNDIYRIVDQCSPAPGCKREKGFRLYISSYIHNFEVSKKDPVTGVVCVGLKDSIPVELAHHSCTCVAGSVLCNHCVALLFQSAHYSQLDIPVVPPVLSCTESEQQWHKPRTLGVKPGPVEKMAVMSAKPKQRTMLEE
;
A
#
# COMPACT_ATOMS: atom_id res chain seq x y z
N MET A 1 17.98 0.84 22.10
CA MET A 1 17.50 -0.12 21.09
C MET A 1 16.08 0.25 20.67
N ALA A 2 15.84 0.40 19.36
CA ALA A 2 14.49 0.49 18.81
C ALA A 2 13.85 -0.90 18.85
N TYR A 3 12.62 -0.99 19.34
CA TYR A 3 11.87 -2.24 19.36
C TYR A 3 11.07 -2.30 18.06
N PHE A 4 11.41 -3.24 17.18
CA PHE A 4 10.67 -3.51 15.96
C PHE A 4 9.69 -4.66 16.20
N THR A 5 8.47 -4.52 15.72
CA THR A 5 7.41 -5.53 15.82
C THR A 5 6.71 -5.71 14.50
N ARG A 6 6.16 -6.90 14.27
CA ARG A 6 5.26 -7.16 13.14
C ARG A 6 3.79 -6.95 13.49
N CYS A 7 3.49 -6.52 14.72
CA CYS A 7 2.12 -6.27 15.16
C CYS A 7 1.59 -4.96 14.54
N LEU A 8 0.50 -5.08 13.77
CA LEU A 8 -0.15 -3.95 13.08
C LEU A 8 -1.23 -3.28 13.96
N GLN A 9 -1.64 -3.90 15.06
CA GLN A 9 -2.66 -3.35 15.98
C GLN A 9 -2.25 -2.03 16.65
N ALA A 10 -0.95 -1.73 16.63
CA ALA A 10 -0.40 -0.48 17.18
C ALA A 10 -0.41 0.68 16.17
N LEU A 11 -0.79 0.44 14.90
CA LEU A 11 -0.90 1.48 13.88
C LEU A 11 -2.31 2.06 13.84
N PRO A 12 -2.45 3.37 13.55
CA PRO A 12 -3.76 3.96 13.31
C PRO A 12 -4.40 3.35 12.07
N LYS A 13 -5.73 3.31 12.06
CA LYS A 13 -6.51 2.83 10.91
C LYS A 13 -6.46 3.87 9.80
N ILE A 14 -5.52 3.70 8.89
CA ILE A 14 -5.32 4.56 7.71
C ILE A 14 -6.00 3.94 6.48
N ASP A 15 -6.62 4.79 5.65
CA ASP A 15 -7.20 4.38 4.37
C ASP A 15 -6.55 5.08 3.16
N VAL A 16 -7.02 4.78 1.94
CA VAL A 16 -6.50 5.39 0.71
C VAL A 16 -6.82 6.88 0.60
N ASN A 17 -7.94 7.35 1.18
CA ASN A 17 -8.31 8.77 1.17
C ASN A 17 -7.35 9.59 2.04
N ASP A 18 -6.92 9.04 3.17
CA ASP A 18 -5.89 9.64 4.02
C ASP A 18 -4.57 9.79 3.27
N ILE A 19 -4.16 8.77 2.50
CA ILE A 19 -2.96 8.85 1.66
C ILE A 19 -3.09 9.99 0.66
N TYR A 20 -4.24 10.10 -0.02
CA TYR A 20 -4.46 11.15 -1.01
C TYR A 20 -4.37 12.54 -0.38
N ARG A 21 -5.03 12.73 0.77
CA ARG A 21 -4.94 13.98 1.54
C ARG A 21 -3.51 14.31 1.95
N ILE A 22 -2.78 13.35 2.52
CA ILE A 22 -1.39 13.52 2.95
C ILE A 22 -0.51 13.92 1.75
N VAL A 23 -0.66 13.23 0.62
CA VAL A 23 0.15 13.52 -0.58
C VAL A 23 -0.19 14.89 -1.17
N ASP A 24 -1.48 15.26 -1.21
CA ASP A 24 -1.93 16.58 -1.67
C ASP A 24 -1.37 17.72 -0.78
N GLN A 25 -1.21 17.49 0.53
CA GLN A 25 -0.63 18.46 1.47
C GLN A 25 0.91 18.54 1.39
N CYS A 26 1.59 17.42 1.14
CA CYS A 26 3.05 17.33 1.25
C CYS A 26 3.81 17.38 -0.09
N SER A 27 3.12 17.42 -1.23
CA SER A 27 3.74 17.35 -2.55
C SER A 27 3.23 18.45 -3.49
N PRO A 28 4.12 19.18 -4.18
CA PRO A 28 3.70 20.16 -5.21
C PRO A 28 3.14 19.49 -6.48
N ALA A 29 3.37 18.19 -6.66
CA ALA A 29 2.88 17.41 -7.80
C ALA A 29 2.20 16.12 -7.33
N PRO A 30 1.01 16.21 -6.71
CA PRO A 30 0.45 15.09 -5.96
C PRO A 30 -0.06 13.95 -6.84
N GLY A 31 -0.59 14.24 -8.05
CA GLY A 31 -1.05 13.20 -8.98
C GLY A 31 0.09 12.26 -9.40
N CYS A 32 1.20 12.84 -9.87
CA CYS A 32 2.39 12.06 -10.25
C CYS A 32 2.98 11.29 -9.07
N LYS A 33 2.94 11.88 -7.86
CA LYS A 33 3.44 11.25 -6.63
C LYS A 33 2.61 10.04 -6.22
N ARG A 34 1.28 10.16 -6.25
CA ARG A 34 0.35 9.07 -5.97
C ARG A 34 0.56 7.91 -6.94
N GLU A 35 0.63 8.19 -8.23
CA GLU A 35 0.78 7.15 -9.25
C GLU A 35 2.13 6.40 -9.11
N LYS A 36 3.23 7.14 -8.95
CA LYS A 36 4.57 6.53 -8.79
C LYS A 36 4.70 5.75 -7.48
N GLY A 37 4.17 6.29 -6.38
CA GLY A 37 4.17 5.59 -5.09
C GLY A 37 3.31 4.32 -5.14
N PHE A 38 2.13 4.38 -5.74
CA PHE A 38 1.26 3.22 -5.92
C PHE A 38 1.91 2.13 -6.79
N ARG A 39 2.60 2.54 -7.86
CA ARG A 39 3.34 1.61 -8.72
C ARG A 39 4.44 0.87 -7.95
N LEU A 40 5.21 1.55 -7.12
CA LEU A 40 6.23 0.93 -6.27
C LEU A 40 5.62 -0.04 -5.25
N TYR A 41 4.47 0.31 -4.67
CA TYR A 41 3.71 -0.57 -3.79
C TYR A 41 3.30 -1.87 -4.51
N ILE A 42 2.64 -1.79 -5.67
CA ILE A 42 2.22 -2.98 -6.43
C ILE A 42 3.41 -3.82 -6.89
N SER A 43 4.52 -3.20 -7.28
CA SER A 43 5.73 -3.91 -7.68
C SER A 43 6.43 -4.61 -6.51
N SER A 44 5.85 -4.61 -5.30
CA SER A 44 6.41 -5.21 -4.09
C SER A 44 7.82 -4.68 -3.79
N TYR A 45 8.06 -3.40 -4.06
CA TYR A 45 9.37 -2.77 -3.86
C TYR A 45 9.76 -2.67 -2.37
N ILE A 46 8.76 -2.63 -1.48
CA ILE A 46 8.96 -2.56 -0.03
C ILE A 46 8.94 -3.98 0.54
N HIS A 47 10.07 -4.38 1.10
CA HIS A 47 10.23 -5.63 1.83
C HIS A 47 10.44 -5.36 3.32
N ASN A 48 10.26 -6.39 4.15
CA ASN A 48 10.52 -6.33 5.58
C ASN A 48 9.77 -5.19 6.29
N PHE A 49 8.46 -5.08 6.03
CA PHE A 49 7.62 -4.12 6.72
C PHE A 49 7.62 -4.42 8.22
N GLU A 50 8.02 -3.44 9.02
CA GLU A 50 8.09 -3.53 10.46
C GLU A 50 7.52 -2.26 11.09
N VAL A 51 6.91 -2.42 12.25
CA VAL A 51 6.34 -1.34 13.05
C VAL A 51 7.30 -1.04 14.20
N SER A 52 7.62 0.23 14.43
CA SER A 52 8.39 0.66 15.59
C SER A 52 7.72 1.81 16.31
N LYS A 53 7.88 1.85 17.63
CA LYS A 53 7.41 2.95 18.49
C LYS A 53 8.45 4.07 18.66
N LYS A 54 9.65 3.91 18.10
CA LYS A 54 10.75 4.89 18.18
C LYS A 54 11.15 5.30 16.77
N ASP A 55 11.70 6.50 16.66
CA ASP A 55 12.34 6.94 15.42
C ASP A 55 13.39 5.90 15.01
N PRO A 56 13.31 5.39 13.77
CA PRO A 56 14.18 4.31 13.37
C PRO A 56 15.60 4.81 13.09
N VAL A 57 16.49 3.83 12.94
CA VAL A 57 17.90 4.02 12.60
C VAL A 57 18.03 4.71 11.24
N THR A 58 19.12 5.46 11.04
CA THR A 58 19.49 5.98 9.73
C THR A 58 19.59 4.85 8.69
N GLY A 59 19.09 5.07 7.47
CA GLY A 59 19.18 4.08 6.39
C GLY A 59 17.88 3.35 6.03
N VAL A 60 16.79 3.51 6.79
CA VAL A 60 15.50 2.91 6.46
C VAL A 60 14.50 3.94 5.92
N VAL A 61 13.50 3.48 5.16
CA VAL A 61 12.32 4.28 4.82
C VAL A 61 11.38 4.25 6.01
N CYS A 62 11.00 5.41 6.53
CA CYS A 62 10.13 5.55 7.68
C CYS A 62 8.98 6.51 7.39
N VAL A 63 7.79 6.17 7.88
CA VAL A 63 6.65 7.06 8.01
C VAL A 63 6.10 6.96 9.43
N GLY A 64 6.02 8.09 10.12
CA GLY A 64 5.37 8.23 11.41
C GLY A 64 3.95 8.75 11.22
N LEU A 65 2.94 8.03 11.73
CA LEU A 65 1.53 8.43 11.66
C LEU A 65 1.05 8.85 13.05
N LYS A 66 0.28 9.93 13.12
CA LYS A 66 -0.45 10.30 14.34
C LYS A 66 -1.79 9.59 14.36
N ASP A 67 -2.17 9.10 15.53
CA ASP A 67 -3.51 8.57 15.78
C ASP A 67 -4.50 9.74 15.94
N SER A 68 -5.01 10.22 14.81
CA SER A 68 -5.96 11.32 14.71
C SER A 68 -7.06 10.99 13.70
N ILE A 69 -8.21 11.64 13.82
CA ILE A 69 -9.29 11.55 12.84
C ILE A 69 -9.41 12.92 12.16
N PRO A 70 -8.95 13.05 10.90
CA PRO A 70 -8.41 11.99 10.05
C PRO A 70 -6.89 11.79 10.27
N VAL A 71 -6.31 10.67 9.79
CA VAL A 71 -4.92 10.30 10.09
C VAL A 71 -3.92 11.32 9.51
N GLU A 72 -2.96 11.76 10.31
CA GLU A 72 -1.93 12.74 9.91
C GLU A 72 -0.54 12.12 9.82
N LEU A 73 0.26 12.61 8.86
CA LEU A 73 1.68 12.29 8.77
C LEU A 73 2.48 13.13 9.79
N ALA A 74 3.08 12.47 10.78
CA ALA A 74 3.91 13.12 11.79
C ALA A 74 5.31 13.46 11.24
N HIS A 75 5.96 12.46 10.65
CA HIS A 75 7.30 12.58 10.07
C HIS A 75 7.48 11.54 8.97
N HIS A 76 8.45 11.77 8.10
CA HIS A 76 8.92 10.78 7.16
C HIS A 76 10.42 10.93 6.99
N SER A 77 11.11 9.83 6.72
CA SER A 77 12.52 9.84 6.41
C SER A 77 12.84 8.77 5.38
N CYS A 78 13.74 9.10 4.46
CA CYS A 78 14.24 8.18 3.46
C CYS A 78 15.64 8.65 3.03
N THR A 79 16.55 7.73 2.73
CA THR A 79 17.90 8.06 2.26
C THR A 79 17.99 8.30 0.75
N CYS A 80 16.88 8.22 0.02
CA CYS A 80 16.87 8.50 -1.41
C CYS A 80 17.15 9.98 -1.70
N VAL A 81 17.45 10.31 -2.96
CA VAL A 81 17.70 11.69 -3.42
C VAL A 81 16.58 12.67 -3.04
N ALA A 82 15.33 12.20 -3.04
CA ALA A 82 14.18 13.01 -2.65
C ALA A 82 13.90 13.01 -1.14
N GLY A 83 14.77 12.44 -0.31
CA GLY A 83 14.51 12.04 1.07
C GLY A 83 14.13 13.12 2.07
N SER A 84 14.34 14.40 1.72
CA SER A 84 13.89 15.57 2.49
C SER A 84 12.45 16.00 2.23
N VAL A 85 11.84 15.48 1.15
CA VAL A 85 10.44 15.69 0.80
C VAL A 85 9.73 14.33 0.74
N LEU A 86 8.40 14.33 0.76
CA LEU A 86 7.64 13.09 0.71
C LEU A 86 7.95 12.34 -0.59
N CYS A 87 8.79 11.31 -0.51
CA CYS A 87 9.30 10.60 -1.66
C CYS A 87 8.36 9.47 -2.07
N ASN A 88 8.55 8.91 -3.28
CA ASN A 88 7.70 7.83 -3.77
C ASN A 88 7.79 6.57 -2.89
N HIS A 89 8.94 6.33 -2.24
CA HIS A 89 9.11 5.21 -1.31
C HIS A 89 8.25 5.37 -0.06
N CYS A 90 8.22 6.58 0.52
CA CYS A 90 7.34 6.86 1.66
C CYS A 90 5.87 6.71 1.27
N VAL A 91 5.48 7.17 0.07
CA VAL A 91 4.11 6.99 -0.43
C VAL A 91 3.77 5.52 -0.65
N ALA A 92 4.69 4.73 -1.20
CA ALA A 92 4.51 3.29 -1.32
C ALA A 92 4.34 2.62 0.05
N LEU A 93 5.07 3.08 1.07
CA LEU A 93 4.96 2.57 2.44
C LEU A 93 3.58 2.90 3.04
N LEU A 94 3.07 4.11 2.80
CA LEU A 94 1.72 4.50 3.18
C LEU A 94 0.66 3.60 2.53
N PHE A 95 0.78 3.29 1.23
CA PHE A 95 -0.12 2.37 0.54
C PHE A 95 -0.09 0.97 1.14
N GLN A 96 1.09 0.46 1.48
CA GLN A 96 1.22 -0.84 2.17
C GLN A 96 0.54 -0.83 3.54
N SER A 97 0.72 0.25 4.31
CA SER A 97 0.06 0.43 5.62
C SER A 97 -1.46 0.47 5.50
N ALA A 98 -2.00 1.23 4.53
CA ALA A 98 -3.44 1.30 4.29
C ALA A 98 -4.01 -0.04 3.82
N HIS A 99 -3.29 -0.77 2.97
CA HIS A 99 -3.72 -2.11 2.55
C HIS A 99 -3.85 -3.06 3.75
N TYR A 100 -2.87 -3.08 4.64
CA TYR A 100 -2.92 -3.89 5.85
C TYR A 100 -4.04 -3.45 6.82
N SER A 101 -4.25 -2.14 6.95
CA SER A 101 -5.34 -1.57 7.74
C SER A 101 -6.72 -1.99 7.21
N GLN A 102 -6.94 -1.90 5.89
CA GLN A 102 -8.19 -2.23 5.23
C GLN A 102 -8.52 -3.72 5.22
N LEU A 103 -7.50 -4.59 5.26
CA LEU A 103 -7.68 -6.04 5.39
C LEU A 103 -7.85 -6.51 6.84
N ASP A 104 -7.79 -5.59 7.81
CA ASP A 104 -7.88 -5.90 9.25
C ASP A 104 -6.89 -6.99 9.71
N ILE A 105 -5.71 -7.06 9.10
CA ILE A 105 -4.71 -8.06 9.44
C ILE A 105 -3.99 -7.64 10.74
N PRO A 106 -3.89 -8.52 11.76
CA PRO A 106 -3.29 -8.16 13.05
C PRO A 106 -1.76 -8.13 13.03
N VAL A 107 -1.13 -8.85 12.10
CA VAL A 107 0.32 -9.02 12.00
C VAL A 107 0.79 -8.95 10.55
N VAL A 108 1.95 -8.35 10.29
CA VAL A 108 2.56 -8.33 8.96
C VAL A 108 2.71 -9.77 8.46
N PRO A 109 2.13 -10.11 7.30
CA PRO A 109 2.23 -11.45 6.74
C PRO A 109 3.70 -11.88 6.59
N PRO A 110 4.06 -13.12 6.96
CA PRO A 110 5.41 -13.62 6.70
C PRO A 110 5.65 -13.65 5.19
N VAL A 111 6.81 -13.16 4.76
CA VAL A 111 7.29 -13.36 3.39
C VAL A 111 7.70 -14.83 3.29
N LEU A 112 6.76 -15.71 2.93
CA LEU A 112 7.09 -17.08 2.60
C LEU A 112 7.74 -17.05 1.21
N SER A 113 9.07 -17.04 1.16
CA SER A 113 9.83 -17.30 -0.06
C SER A 113 9.64 -18.79 -0.44
N CYS A 114 8.48 -19.15 -0.99
CA CYS A 114 8.21 -20.51 -1.48
C CYS A 114 9.02 -20.85 -2.76
N THR A 115 10.06 -20.07 -3.09
CA THR A 115 10.91 -20.21 -4.28
C THR A 115 12.41 -20.07 -3.97
N GLU A 116 12.86 -20.35 -2.74
CA GLU A 116 14.31 -20.41 -2.47
C GLU A 116 15.00 -21.63 -3.10
N SER A 117 14.24 -22.63 -3.55
CA SER A 117 14.74 -23.64 -4.50
C SER A 117 14.62 -23.12 -5.93
N GLU A 118 15.67 -23.27 -6.75
CA GLU A 118 15.66 -22.94 -8.18
C GLU A 118 14.40 -23.50 -8.86
N GLN A 119 13.51 -22.60 -9.26
CA GLN A 119 12.35 -22.98 -10.07
C GLN A 119 12.87 -23.36 -11.46
N GLN A 120 13.05 -24.66 -11.71
CA GLN A 120 13.32 -25.19 -13.05
C GLN A 120 12.07 -25.05 -13.92
N TRP A 121 11.82 -23.84 -14.42
CA TRP A 121 10.86 -23.59 -15.48
C TRP A 121 11.43 -24.10 -16.81
N HIS A 122 11.38 -25.41 -17.05
CA HIS A 122 11.45 -25.89 -18.43
C HIS A 122 10.13 -25.50 -19.13
N LYS A 123 10.11 -24.31 -19.74
CA LYS A 123 9.06 -23.86 -20.64
C LYS A 123 9.37 -24.47 -22.02
N PRO A 124 8.55 -25.40 -22.57
CA PRO A 124 8.77 -25.90 -23.92
C PRO A 124 8.76 -24.73 -24.91
N ARG A 125 9.84 -24.59 -25.68
CA ARG A 125 10.15 -23.38 -26.48
C ARG A 125 9.35 -23.24 -27.78
N THR A 126 8.19 -23.89 -27.93
CA THR A 126 7.52 -23.96 -29.23
C THR A 126 6.05 -23.51 -29.26
N LEU A 127 5.40 -23.25 -28.12
CA LEU A 127 4.03 -22.75 -28.12
C LEU A 127 3.90 -21.58 -27.16
N GLY A 128 3.93 -20.36 -27.72
CA GLY A 128 3.77 -19.12 -26.96
C GLY A 128 2.51 -19.14 -26.09
N VAL A 129 2.67 -18.83 -24.80
CA VAL A 129 1.54 -18.75 -23.86
C VAL A 129 0.84 -17.41 -24.09
N LYS A 130 -0.17 -17.40 -24.96
CA LYS A 130 -1.12 -16.29 -25.04
C LYS A 130 -2.10 -16.43 -23.86
N PRO A 131 -2.33 -15.37 -23.05
CA PRO A 131 -3.38 -15.39 -22.06
C PRO A 131 -4.71 -15.75 -22.74
N GLY A 132 -5.41 -16.74 -22.19
CA GLY A 132 -6.74 -17.09 -22.66
C GLY A 132 -7.72 -15.94 -22.40
N PRO A 133 -8.70 -15.69 -23.29
CA PRO A 133 -9.76 -14.73 -23.02
C PRO A 133 -10.50 -15.13 -21.74
N VAL A 134 -10.75 -14.16 -20.85
CA VAL A 134 -11.62 -14.38 -19.68
C VAL A 134 -13.06 -14.23 -20.15
N GLU A 135 -13.76 -15.35 -20.33
CA GLU A 135 -15.11 -15.37 -20.91
C GLU A 135 -16.23 -14.95 -19.94
N LYS A 136 -15.97 -14.93 -18.62
CA LYS A 136 -16.98 -14.65 -17.60
C LYS A 136 -16.49 -13.61 -16.60
N MET A 137 -17.06 -12.41 -16.68
CA MET A 137 -16.87 -11.32 -15.70
C MET A 137 -18.24 -10.83 -15.23
N ALA A 138 -18.40 -10.57 -13.93
CA ALA A 138 -19.61 -9.99 -13.36
C ALA A 138 -19.27 -8.87 -12.38
N VAL A 139 -19.88 -7.70 -12.56
CA VAL A 139 -19.83 -6.57 -11.62
C VAL A 139 -21.25 -6.35 -11.11
N MET A 140 -21.48 -6.59 -9.83
CA MET A 140 -22.81 -6.46 -9.23
C MET A 140 -22.96 -5.10 -8.54
N SER A 141 -24.00 -4.35 -8.91
CA SER A 141 -24.42 -3.13 -8.22
C SER A 141 -25.49 -3.46 -7.17
N ALA A 142 -25.56 -2.70 -6.09
CA ALA A 142 -26.69 -2.79 -5.17
C ALA A 142 -27.96 -2.16 -5.80
N LYS A 143 -29.13 -2.75 -5.55
CA LYS A 143 -30.42 -2.35 -6.16
C LYS A 143 -30.69 -0.84 -5.99
N PRO A 144 -31.16 -0.12 -7.03
CA PRO A 144 -31.55 1.29 -6.92
C PRO A 144 -32.76 1.47 -6.00
N LYS A 145 -32.77 2.55 -5.21
CA LYS A 145 -33.92 3.01 -4.41
C LYS A 145 -35.14 3.22 -5.32
N GLN A 146 -36.29 2.63 -4.99
CA GLN A 146 -37.56 2.88 -5.67
C GLN A 146 -37.85 4.38 -5.71
N ARG A 147 -38.04 4.94 -6.91
CA ARG A 147 -38.68 6.25 -7.08
C ARG A 147 -40.18 6.00 -7.23
N THR A 148 -40.94 6.35 -6.21
CA THR A 148 -42.39 6.54 -6.27
C THR A 148 -42.70 7.67 -7.26
N MET A 149 -43.59 7.44 -8.22
CA MET A 149 -44.22 8.46 -9.06
C MET A 149 -45.71 8.14 -9.14
N LEU A 150 -46.52 9.18 -9.00
CA LEU A 150 -47.91 9.20 -8.55
C LEU A 150 -48.93 8.55 -9.50
N GLU A 151 -50.03 8.07 -8.92
CA GLU A 151 -51.33 7.85 -9.58
C GLU A 151 -51.89 9.17 -10.13
N GLU A 152 -52.37 9.13 -11.38
CA GLU A 152 -53.64 9.72 -11.85
C GLU A 152 -54.15 8.93 -13.06
#